data_AF-A0A9E2NG78-F1
#
_entry.id   AF-A0A9E2NG78-F1
#
_cell.length_a   1.000
_cell.length_b   1.000
_cell.length_c   1.000
_cell.angle_alpha   90.00
_cell.angle_beta   90.00
_cell.angle_gamma   90.00
#
_symmetry.space_group_name_H-M   'P 1'
#
loop_
_entity.id
_entity.type
_entity.pdbx_description
1 polymer ?
#
loop_
_entity_poly.entity_id
_entity_poly.type
_entity_poly.pdbx_seq_one_letter_code
_entity_poly.pdbx_strand_id
1 'polypeptide(L)'
;WPGTLIVVSHDRYLLERVTDQQYAIIDGRLRHLPGGVDEYLRLIARPQAVPQIRPGPAGPTGLTGLKGAELRGAEKEVAALDRALVKLAQRVSAKHVELAEHDQSDRPGLARLTAELRELEAEMAATENRWLELSERVESAR
;
A
#
# COMPACT_ATOMS: atom_id res chain seq x y z
N TRP A 1 -22.65 18.77 -0.87
CA TRP A 1 -21.63 19.76 -0.45
C TRP A 1 -20.41 19.59 -1.34
N PRO A 2 -20.06 20.54 -2.21
CA PRO A 2 -18.76 20.54 -2.87
C PRO A 2 -17.73 21.13 -1.89
N GLY A 3 -16.93 20.28 -1.26
CA GLY A 3 -15.86 20.69 -0.35
C GLY A 3 -14.55 19.96 -0.68
N THR A 4 -13.43 20.49 -0.19
CA THR A 4 -12.12 19.86 -0.33
C THR A 4 -11.95 18.78 0.73
N LEU A 5 -11.65 17.55 0.30
CA LEU A 5 -11.31 16.44 1.19
C LEU A 5 -9.79 16.27 1.23
N ILE A 6 -9.21 16.29 2.43
CA ILE A 6 -7.80 15.92 2.64
C ILE A 6 -7.81 14.51 3.22
N VAL A 7 -7.20 13.56 2.50
CA VAL A 7 -7.05 12.17 2.91
C VAL A 7 -5.59 11.91 3.24
N VAL A 8 -5.35 11.33 4.41
CA VAL A 8 -4.06 10.75 4.78
C VAL A 8 -4.31 9.26 4.98
N SER A 9 -3.72 8.44 4.11
CA SER A 9 -3.87 6.99 4.15
C SER A 9 -2.54 6.33 3.87
N HIS A 10 -2.37 5.13 4.42
CA HIS A 10 -1.28 4.22 4.08
C HIS A 10 -1.67 3.28 2.93
N ASP A 11 -2.95 3.25 2.55
CA ASP A 11 -3.46 2.49 1.42
C ASP A 11 -3.22 3.28 0.12
N ARG A 12 -2.25 2.80 -0.67
CA ARG A 12 -1.90 3.36 -1.98
C ARG A 12 -3.10 3.35 -2.93
N TYR A 13 -3.88 2.27 -2.96
CA TYR A 13 -4.98 2.11 -3.91
C TYR A 13 -6.10 3.11 -3.61
N LEU A 14 -6.43 3.31 -2.33
CA LEU A 14 -7.38 4.35 -1.92
C LEU A 14 -6.91 5.73 -2.38
N LEU A 15 -5.64 6.05 -2.16
CA LEU A 15 -5.07 7.33 -2.59
C LEU A 15 -5.15 7.49 -4.12
N GLU A 16 -4.78 6.47 -4.88
CA GLU A 16 -4.79 6.51 -6.34
C GLU A 16 -6.19 6.57 -6.95
N ARG A 17 -7.19 5.97 -6.30
CA ARG A 17 -8.55 5.90 -6.85
C ARG A 17 -9.43 7.10 -6.47
N VAL A 18 -9.21 7.68 -5.29
CA VAL A 18 -10.12 8.67 -4.68
C VAL A 18 -9.55 10.09 -4.70
N THR A 19 -8.22 10.25 -4.76
CA THR A 19 -7.60 11.57 -4.74
C THR A 19 -7.21 12.04 -6.14
N ASP A 20 -7.56 13.28 -6.46
CA ASP A 20 -7.18 13.91 -7.73
C ASP A 20 -5.74 14.43 -7.73
N GLN A 21 -5.21 14.79 -6.56
CA GLN A 21 -3.89 15.38 -6.38
C GLN A 21 -3.22 14.74 -5.16
N GLN A 22 -1.95 14.35 -5.31
CA GLN A 22 -1.19 13.68 -4.26
C GLN A 22 0.03 14.52 -3.88
N TYR A 23 0.31 14.60 -2.58
CA TYR A 23 1.44 15.35 -2.03
C TYR A 23 2.19 14.48 -1.04
N ALA A 24 3.51 14.65 -0.97
CA ALA A 24 4.35 14.03 0.05
C ALA A 24 5.16 15.07 0.81
N ILE A 25 5.50 14.76 2.05
CA ILE A 25 6.45 15.52 2.85
C ILE A 25 7.80 14.83 2.72
N ILE A 26 8.75 15.50 2.07
CA ILE A 26 10.12 15.01 1.87
C ILE A 26 11.06 16.09 2.41
N ASP A 27 11.97 15.70 3.31
CA ASP A 27 12.92 16.64 3.96
C ASP A 27 12.24 17.85 4.60
N GLY A 28 11.07 17.63 5.22
CA GLY A 28 10.27 18.69 5.86
C GLY A 28 9.57 19.65 4.88
N ARG A 29 9.60 19.37 3.57
CA ARG A 29 8.94 20.18 2.54
C ARG A 29 7.80 19.42 1.88
N LEU A 30 6.67 20.10 1.72
CA LEU A 30 5.54 19.57 0.94
C LEU A 30 5.89 19.62 -0.56
N ARG A 31 5.74 18.49 -1.24
CA ARG A 31 6.00 18.33 -2.66
C ARG A 31 4.78 17.73 -3.35
N HIS A 32 4.36 18.34 -4.45
CA HIS A 32 3.33 17.77 -5.31
C HIS A 32 3.87 16.60 -6.13
N LEU A 33 3.08 15.54 -6.26
CA LEU A 33 3.43 14.29 -6.93
C LEU A 33 2.42 14.00 -8.05
N PRO A 34 2.62 14.54 -9.27
CA PRO A 34 1.73 14.24 -10.40
C PRO A 34 1.76 12.76 -10.81
N GLY A 35 2.83 12.02 -10.47
CA GLY A 35 2.92 10.57 -10.66
C GLY A 35 2.48 9.74 -9.45
N GLY A 36 1.82 10.36 -8.48
CA GLY A 36 1.23 9.70 -7.31
C GLY A 36 2.22 9.00 -6.37
N VAL A 37 1.73 7.96 -5.68
CA VAL A 37 2.52 7.18 -4.71
C VAL A 37 3.72 6.51 -5.36
N ASP A 38 3.62 6.08 -6.61
CA ASP A 38 4.75 5.52 -7.34
C ASP A 38 5.89 6.53 -7.56
N GLU A 39 5.57 7.81 -7.76
CA GLU A 39 6.58 8.87 -7.80
C GLU A 39 7.24 9.05 -6.44
N TYR A 40 6.47 9.03 -5.35
CA TYR A 40 7.01 9.05 -3.99
C TYR A 40 8.01 7.91 -3.75
N LEU A 41 7.64 6.68 -4.09
CA LEU A 41 8.52 5.50 -3.92
C LEU A 41 9.82 5.62 -4.73
N ARG A 42 9.75 6.16 -5.97
CA ARG A 42 10.95 6.43 -6.77
C ARG A 42 11.85 7.51 -6.16
N LEU A 43 11.25 8.53 -5.56
CA LEU A 43 11.98 9.64 -4.93
C LEU A 43 12.72 9.19 -3.66
N ILE A 44 12.11 8.35 -2.83
CA ILE A 44 12.75 7.82 -1.62
C ILE A 44 13.79 6.72 -1.92
N ALA A 45 13.63 5.99 -3.04
CA ALA A 45 14.59 4.97 -3.48
C ALA A 45 15.87 5.54 -4.12
N ARG A 46 15.88 6.83 -4.47
CA ARG A 46 17.04 7.50 -5.06
C ARG A 46 17.77 8.33 -4.00
N PRO A 47 19.09 8.14 -3.79
CA PRO A 47 19.90 9.17 -3.15
C PRO A 47 19.82 10.44 -4.01
N GLN A 48 19.49 11.56 -3.39
CA GLN A 48 19.03 12.78 -4.04
C GLN A 48 19.76 13.16 -5.35
N ALA A 49 19.00 13.27 -6.44
CA ALA A 49 19.34 14.09 -7.60
C ALA A 49 18.06 14.67 -8.24
N VAL A 50 18.09 15.97 -8.48
CA VAL A 50 17.03 16.88 -8.99
C VAL A 50 16.60 16.55 -10.45
N PRO A 51 15.47 17.07 -10.96
CA PRO A 51 14.50 16.32 -11.76
C PRO A 51 14.63 16.53 -13.28
N GLN A 52 14.15 15.55 -14.06
CA GLN A 52 13.83 15.75 -15.48
C GLN A 52 12.40 15.32 -15.79
N ILE A 53 11.67 16.23 -16.43
CA ILE A 53 10.33 16.07 -16.98
C ILE A 53 10.45 15.60 -18.43
N ARG A 54 9.70 14.55 -18.81
CA ARG A 54 9.07 14.43 -20.14
C ARG A 54 7.97 13.37 -20.13
N PRO A 55 6.74 13.66 -20.60
CA PRO A 55 5.72 12.65 -20.85
C PRO A 55 5.88 12.08 -22.27
N GLY A 56 5.72 10.77 -22.39
CA GLY A 56 5.60 10.04 -23.66
C GLY A 56 4.54 8.93 -23.50
N PRO A 57 3.75 8.63 -24.55
CA PRO A 57 2.51 7.89 -24.42
C PRO A 57 2.77 6.40 -24.20
N ALA A 58 2.15 5.83 -23.16
CA ALA A 58 2.10 4.39 -22.94
C ALA A 58 1.16 3.75 -23.97
N GLY A 59 1.73 2.94 -24.87
CA GLY A 59 0.96 2.04 -25.74
C GLY A 59 0.30 0.92 -24.93
N PRO A 60 -0.72 0.26 -25.50
CA PRO A 60 -1.46 -0.80 -24.80
C PRO A 60 -0.58 -2.05 -24.66
N THR A 61 -0.24 -2.40 -23.41
CA THR A 61 0.38 -3.68 -23.08
C THR A 61 -0.68 -4.77 -23.22
N GLY A 62 -0.57 -5.61 -24.25
CA GLY A 62 -1.44 -6.77 -24.43
C GLY A 62 -1.34 -7.72 -23.25
N LEU A 63 -2.44 -7.90 -22.53
CA LEU A 63 -2.57 -8.88 -21.45
C LEU A 63 -2.73 -10.27 -22.06
N THR A 64 -1.69 -11.10 -21.96
CA THR A 64 -1.83 -12.55 -22.11
C THR A 64 -2.49 -13.09 -20.83
N GLY A 65 -3.78 -13.41 -20.89
CA GLY A 65 -4.52 -13.99 -19.76
C GLY A 65 -3.94 -15.33 -19.30
N LEU A 66 -4.04 -15.61 -18.00
CA LEU A 66 -3.63 -16.86 -17.37
C LEU A 66 -4.41 -18.05 -17.97
N LYS A 67 -3.76 -19.20 -18.21
CA LYS A 67 -4.43 -20.38 -18.80
C LYS A 67 -4.45 -21.57 -17.83
N GLY A 68 -5.62 -22.22 -17.73
CA GLY A 68 -5.79 -23.57 -17.19
C GLY A 68 -5.17 -23.82 -15.80
N ALA A 69 -4.00 -24.47 -15.75
CA ALA A 69 -3.33 -24.81 -14.50
C ALA A 69 -2.80 -23.57 -13.76
N GLU A 70 -2.36 -22.53 -14.49
CA GLU A 70 -1.90 -21.27 -13.91
C GLU A 70 -3.04 -20.50 -13.25
N LEU A 71 -4.24 -20.53 -13.86
CA LEU A 71 -5.44 -19.92 -13.30
C LEU A 71 -5.83 -20.57 -11.97
N ARG A 72 -5.88 -21.90 -11.91
CA ARG A 72 -6.17 -22.64 -10.66
C ARG A 72 -5.09 -22.44 -9.59
N GLY A 73 -3.83 -22.25 -10.00
CA GLY A 73 -2.73 -21.89 -9.11
C GLY A 73 -2.94 -20.52 -8.49
N ALA A 74 -3.24 -19.53 -9.34
CA ALA A 74 -3.53 -18.16 -8.91
C ALA A 74 -4.76 -18.09 -7.99
N GLU A 75 -5.86 -18.80 -8.29
CA GLU A 75 -7.04 -18.87 -7.43
C GLU A 75 -6.72 -19.44 -6.02
N LYS A 76 -5.86 -20.47 -5.95
CA LYS A 76 -5.42 -21.03 -4.66
C LYS A 76 -4.56 -20.05 -3.87
N GLU A 77 -3.73 -19.29 -4.56
CA GLU A 77 -2.86 -18.29 -3.95
C GLU A 77 -3.66 -17.08 -3.46
N VAL A 78 -4.66 -16.60 -4.21
CA VAL A 78 -5.65 -15.61 -3.73
C VAL A 78 -6.30 -16.08 -2.43
N ALA A 79 -6.82 -17.32 -2.40
CA ALA A 79 -7.43 -17.88 -1.19
C ALA A 79 -6.44 -18.06 -0.02
N ALA A 80 -5.14 -18.22 -0.30
CA ALA A 80 -4.11 -18.28 0.73
C ALA A 80 -3.80 -16.88 1.29
N LEU A 81 -3.74 -15.88 0.42
CA LEU A 81 -3.55 -14.47 0.79
C LEU A 81 -4.73 -13.97 1.63
N ASP A 82 -5.98 -14.32 1.30
CA ASP A 82 -7.16 -14.02 2.13
C ASP A 82 -6.99 -14.53 3.58
N ARG A 83 -6.58 -15.80 3.73
CA ARG A 83 -6.33 -16.38 5.07
C ARG A 83 -5.18 -15.68 5.79
N ALA A 84 -4.17 -15.22 5.06
CA ALA A 84 -3.06 -14.46 5.64
C ALA A 84 -3.53 -13.08 6.13
N LEU A 85 -4.35 -12.38 5.36
CA LEU A 85 -4.93 -11.09 5.72
C LEU A 85 -5.78 -11.18 6.99
N VAL A 86 -6.63 -12.20 7.12
CA VAL A 86 -7.41 -12.42 8.35
C VAL A 86 -6.49 -12.58 9.57
N LYS A 87 -5.39 -13.32 9.45
CA LYS A 87 -4.42 -13.51 10.53
C LYS A 87 -3.65 -12.23 10.85
N LEU A 88 -3.27 -11.46 9.84
CA LEU A 88 -2.59 -10.18 10.02
C LEU A 88 -3.50 -9.16 10.71
N ALA A 89 -4.75 -9.06 10.31
CA ALA A 89 -5.75 -8.22 10.97
C ALA A 89 -5.93 -8.59 12.46
N GLN A 90 -5.95 -9.89 12.78
CA GLN A 90 -5.98 -10.35 14.18
C GLN A 90 -4.72 -9.93 14.96
N ARG A 91 -3.52 -10.03 14.37
CA ARG A 91 -2.26 -9.60 14.99
C ARG A 91 -2.23 -8.09 15.22
N VAL A 92 -2.66 -7.30 14.24
CA VAL A 92 -2.77 -5.83 14.33
C VAL A 92 -3.74 -5.44 15.44
N SER A 93 -4.91 -6.07 15.50
CA SER A 93 -5.90 -5.83 16.57
C SER A 93 -5.32 -6.16 17.95
N ALA A 94 -4.65 -7.31 18.10
CA ALA A 94 -4.00 -7.68 19.36
C ALA A 94 -2.91 -6.66 19.76
N LYS A 95 -2.11 -6.17 18.81
CA LYS A 95 -1.11 -5.13 19.10
C LYS A 95 -1.71 -3.78 19.46
N HIS A 96 -2.85 -3.40 18.87
CA HIS A 96 -3.57 -2.20 19.29
C HIS A 96 -4.04 -2.29 20.74
N VAL A 97 -4.54 -3.46 21.17
CA VAL A 97 -4.93 -3.70 22.56
C VAL A 97 -3.70 -3.61 23.47
N GLU A 98 -2.60 -4.27 23.11
CA GLU A 98 -1.35 -4.21 23.90
C GLU A 98 -0.82 -2.78 24.02
N LEU A 99 -0.87 -1.98 22.95
CA LEU A 99 -0.47 -0.58 22.97
C LEU A 99 -1.39 0.26 23.88
N ALA A 100 -2.70 0.00 23.86
CA ALA A 100 -3.67 0.71 24.68
C ALA A 100 -3.55 0.37 26.17
N GLU A 101 -3.18 -0.86 26.50
CA GLU A 101 -2.97 -1.34 27.88
C GLU A 101 -1.58 -1.00 28.44
N HIS A 102 -0.65 -0.56 27.59
CA HIS A 102 0.72 -0.26 28.00
C HIS A 102 0.82 1.03 28.85
N ASP A 103 1.83 1.08 29.71
CA ASP A 103 2.08 2.24 30.58
C ASP A 103 2.45 3.47 29.72
N GLN A 104 1.63 4.51 29.83
CA GLN A 104 1.82 5.77 29.09
C GLN A 104 3.11 6.51 29.48
N SER A 105 3.69 6.17 30.64
CA SER A 105 4.95 6.74 31.11
C SER A 105 6.17 6.08 30.47
N ASP A 106 6.04 4.84 29.96
CA ASP A 106 7.10 4.10 29.27
C ASP A 106 7.19 4.50 27.80
N ARG A 107 7.75 5.69 27.55
CA ARG A 107 7.96 6.18 26.17
C ARG A 107 8.79 5.23 25.30
N PRO A 108 9.91 4.65 25.77
CA PRO A 108 10.66 3.67 24.98
C PRO A 108 9.84 2.43 24.61
N GLY A 109 9.07 1.89 25.55
CA GLY A 109 8.19 0.74 25.31
C GLY A 109 7.10 1.05 24.29
N LEU A 110 6.41 2.19 24.44
CA LEU A 110 5.40 2.65 23.47
C LEU A 110 5.98 2.87 22.07
N ALA A 111 7.20 3.44 21.97
CA ALA A 111 7.86 3.65 20.69
C ALA A 111 8.14 2.32 19.98
N ARG A 112 8.57 1.31 20.75
CA ARG A 112 8.79 -0.05 20.23
C ARG A 112 7.49 -0.70 19.77
N LEU A 113 6.44 -0.69 20.59
CA LEU A 113 5.14 -1.27 20.22
C LEU A 113 4.53 -0.58 19.00
N THR A 114 4.68 0.74 18.89
CA THR A 114 4.23 1.50 17.72
C THR A 114 5.03 1.13 16.47
N ALA A 115 6.33 0.87 16.59
CA ALA A 115 7.14 0.40 15.48
C ALA A 115 6.72 -1.02 15.03
N GLU A 116 6.53 -1.94 15.97
CA GLU A 116 6.04 -3.30 15.69
C GLU A 116 4.64 -3.28 15.03
N LEU A 117 3.75 -2.41 15.49
CA LEU A 117 2.44 -2.21 14.87
C LEU A 117 2.54 -1.73 13.41
N ARG A 118 3.41 -0.74 13.15
CA ARG A 118 3.65 -0.24 11.79
C ARG A 118 4.20 -1.31 10.86
N GLU A 119 5.05 -2.20 11.36
CA GLU A 119 5.57 -3.33 10.58
C GLU A 119 4.46 -4.31 10.20
N LEU A 120 3.56 -4.63 11.14
CA LEU A 120 2.40 -5.49 10.87
C LEU A 120 1.43 -4.87 9.86
N GLU A 121 1.17 -3.57 10.00
CA GLU A 121 0.32 -2.81 9.06
C GLU A 121 0.96 -2.76 7.66
N ALA A 122 2.28 -2.60 7.58
CA ALA A 122 3.00 -2.66 6.31
C ALA A 122 2.97 -4.06 5.67
N GLU A 123 3.11 -5.13 6.47
CA GLU A 123 2.98 -6.52 6.01
C GLU A 123 1.56 -6.80 5.48
N MET A 124 0.54 -6.30 6.17
CA MET A 124 -0.86 -6.40 5.76
C MET A 124 -1.11 -5.69 4.42
N ALA A 125 -0.66 -4.44 4.28
CA ALA A 125 -0.80 -3.67 3.05
C ALA A 125 -0.06 -4.31 1.86
N ALA A 126 1.14 -4.86 2.08
CA ALA A 126 1.88 -5.58 1.03
C ALA A 126 1.14 -6.86 0.59
N THR A 127 0.54 -7.58 1.54
CA THR A 127 -0.26 -8.78 1.27
C THR A 127 -1.54 -8.43 0.52
N GLU A 128 -2.22 -7.34 0.90
CA GLU A 128 -3.40 -6.79 0.22
C GLU A 128 -3.10 -6.42 -1.23
N ASN A 129 -2.01 -5.70 -1.47
CA ASN A 129 -1.58 -5.34 -2.83
C ASN A 129 -1.37 -6.58 -3.71
N ARG A 130 -0.67 -7.59 -3.18
CA ARG A 130 -0.46 -8.85 -3.90
C ARG A 130 -1.77 -9.58 -4.16
N TRP A 131 -2.69 -9.58 -3.19
CA TRP A 131 -4.01 -10.18 -3.34
C TRP A 131 -4.81 -9.49 -4.44
N LEU A 132 -4.77 -8.14 -4.49
CA LEU A 132 -5.46 -7.34 -5.51
C LEU A 132 -4.91 -7.61 -6.91
N GLU A 133 -3.59 -7.48 -7.09
CA GLU A 133 -2.92 -7.74 -8.38
C GLU A 133 -3.22 -9.15 -8.90
N LEU A 134 -3.19 -10.16 -8.02
CA LEU A 134 -3.46 -11.53 -8.41
C LEU A 134 -4.94 -11.77 -8.73
N SER A 135 -5.85 -11.15 -7.97
CA SER A 135 -7.29 -11.24 -8.20
C SER A 135 -7.69 -10.59 -9.53
N GLU A 136 -7.13 -9.43 -9.87
CA GLU A 136 -7.33 -8.77 -11.17
C GLU A 136 -6.84 -9.65 -12.33
N ARG A 137 -5.70 -10.34 -12.16
CA ARG A 137 -5.18 -11.28 -13.16
C ARG A 137 -6.06 -12.52 -13.33
N VAL A 138 -6.66 -13.00 -12.24
CA VAL A 138 -7.63 -14.12 -12.28
C VAL A 138 -8.92 -13.69 -12.95
N GLU A 139 -9.44 -12.50 -12.65
CA GLU A 139 -10.65 -11.95 -13.26
C GLU A 139 -10.46 -11.68 -14.76
N SER A 140 -9.34 -11.07 -15.14
CA SER A 140 -9.01 -10.78 -16.55
C SER A 140 -8.76 -12.04 -17.40
N ALA A 141 -8.58 -13.20 -16.76
CA ALA A 141 -8.35 -14.48 -17.42
C ALA A 141 -9.63 -15.34 -17.55
N ARG A 142 -10.74 -14.90 -16.94
CA ARG A 142 -12.07 -15.52 -17.07
C ARG A 142 -12.84 -14.89 -18.22
#